data_AF-A0A549T0G1-F1
#
_entry.id   AF-A0A549T0G1-F1
#
_cell.length_a   1.000
_cell.length_b   1.000
_cell.length_c   1.000
_cell.angle_alpha   90.00
_cell.angle_beta   90.00
_cell.angle_gamma   90.00
#
_symmetry.space_group_name_H-M   'P 1'
#
loop_
_entity.id
_entity.type
_entity.pdbx_description
1 polymer ?
#
loop_
_entity_poly.entity_id
_entity_poly.type
_entity_poly.pdbx_seq_one_letter_code
_entity_poly.pdbx_strand_id
1 'polypeptide(L)'
;MTRRLSQPQIQKVFHYIKIGTSEVRRVKNLYSERSVVLHPEPIRLGFLDYVVAMRALGYEMVFPDLKSPTSSSPLGDRLYDELIAGLHQAIPDAEERKKVGTTSWGIRALRRARKSTATRSRSPTCCRAS
;
A
#
# COMPACT_ATOMS: atom_id res chain seq x y z
N MET A 1 -39.58 -15.39 33.01
CA MET A 1 -39.03 -16.34 32.03
C MET A 1 -38.87 -15.63 30.70
N THR A 2 -37.65 -15.21 30.33
CA THR A 2 -37.44 -14.53 29.04
C THR A 2 -36.31 -15.23 28.30
N ARG A 3 -36.68 -16.04 27.31
CA ARG A 3 -35.77 -16.79 26.43
C ARG A 3 -35.02 -15.77 25.57
N ARG A 4 -33.76 -15.51 25.92
CA ARG A 4 -32.83 -14.71 25.11
C ARG A 4 -32.56 -15.53 23.85
N LEU A 5 -33.13 -15.14 22.71
CA LEU A 5 -32.88 -15.78 21.42
C LEU A 5 -31.38 -15.70 21.14
N SER A 6 -30.72 -16.86 21.16
CA SER A 6 -29.33 -17.03 20.76
C SER A 6 -29.23 -16.71 19.28
N GLN A 7 -28.55 -15.61 18.94
CA GLN A 7 -28.31 -15.25 17.55
C GLN A 7 -27.51 -16.37 16.85
N PRO A 8 -27.98 -16.87 15.69
CA PRO A 8 -27.23 -17.86 14.92
C PRO A 8 -25.91 -17.23 14.48
N GLN A 9 -24.81 -17.86 14.87
CA GLN A 9 -23.46 -17.47 14.45
C GLN A 9 -23.34 -17.81 12.95
N ILE A 10 -23.56 -16.82 12.09
CA ILE A 10 -23.27 -16.94 10.66
C ILE A 10 -21.76 -17.17 10.53
N GLN A 11 -21.35 -18.39 10.19
CA GLN A 11 -19.95 -18.71 9.94
C GLN A 11 -19.49 -17.92 8.70
N LYS A 12 -18.72 -16.86 8.94
CA LYS A 12 -18.21 -15.98 7.89
C LYS A 12 -16.95 -16.60 7.31
N VAL A 13 -17.02 -17.06 6.06
CA VAL A 13 -15.87 -17.57 5.33
C VAL A 13 -15.09 -16.39 4.75
N PHE A 14 -13.82 -16.26 5.12
CA PHE A 14 -12.94 -15.21 4.62
C PHE A 14 -11.94 -15.80 3.63
N HIS A 15 -11.91 -15.24 2.43
CA HIS A 15 -10.88 -15.53 1.45
C HIS A 15 -9.65 -14.68 1.76
N TYR A 16 -8.45 -15.20 1.53
CA TYR A 16 -7.22 -14.47 1.78
C TYR A 16 -6.14 -14.83 0.75
N ILE A 17 -5.23 -13.89 0.53
CA ILE A 17 -3.99 -14.10 -0.22
C ILE A 17 -2.85 -14.22 0.79
N LYS A 18 -2.00 -15.24 0.63
CA LYS A 18 -0.74 -15.35 1.39
C LYS A 18 0.37 -14.69 0.59
N ILE A 19 0.99 -13.67 1.18
CA ILE A 19 2.21 -13.06 0.67
C ILE A 19 3.36 -13.81 1.34
N GLY A 20 4.20 -14.44 0.55
CA GLY A 20 5.33 -15.24 1.01
C GLY A 20 6.45 -15.24 -0.02
N THR A 21 7.53 -15.93 0.31
CA THR A 21 8.62 -16.18 -0.64
C THR A 21 8.13 -17.07 -1.78
N SER A 22 8.43 -16.68 -3.02
CA SER A 22 8.15 -17.45 -4.25
C SER A 22 9.36 -17.40 -5.16
N GLU A 23 9.40 -18.28 -6.15
CA GLU A 23 10.54 -18.40 -7.08
C GLU A 23 10.74 -17.09 -7.87
N VAL A 24 9.65 -16.40 -8.19
CA VAL A 24 9.65 -15.16 -8.96
C VAL A 24 10.15 -13.95 -8.17
N ARG A 25 9.77 -13.82 -6.90
CA ARG A 25 10.13 -12.67 -6.06
C ARG A 25 10.41 -13.08 -4.62
N ARG A 26 11.56 -12.61 -4.13
CA ARG A 26 11.96 -12.73 -2.74
C ARG A 26 11.26 -11.67 -1.89
N VAL A 27 10.79 -12.07 -0.71
CA VAL A 27 10.29 -11.17 0.32
C VAL A 27 11.48 -10.49 1.01
N LYS A 28 11.40 -9.16 1.17
CA LYS A 28 12.51 -8.36 1.71
C LYS A 28 12.87 -8.72 3.16
N ASN A 29 11.87 -8.93 4.01
CA ASN A 29 12.03 -9.23 5.44
C ASN A 29 11.04 -10.33 5.90
N LEU A 30 11.38 -11.10 6.95
CA LEU A 30 10.48 -12.11 7.53
C LEU A 30 9.11 -11.55 7.93
N TYR A 31 9.07 -10.31 8.43
CA TYR A 31 7.83 -9.60 8.80
C TYR A 31 6.94 -9.19 7.62
N SER A 32 7.43 -9.32 6.38
CA SER A 32 6.65 -9.00 5.18
C SER A 32 5.87 -10.22 4.67
N GLU A 33 6.08 -11.40 5.25
CA GLU A 33 5.18 -12.55 5.06
C GLU A 33 3.89 -12.32 5.83
N ARG A 34 2.76 -12.24 5.13
CA ARG A 34 1.48 -11.91 5.74
C ARG A 34 0.30 -12.45 4.94
N SER A 35 -0.78 -12.79 5.64
CA SER A 35 -2.08 -13.05 5.02
C SER A 35 -2.86 -11.76 4.87
N VAL A 36 -3.31 -11.47 3.65
CA VAL A 36 -4.15 -10.32 3.34
C VAL A 36 -5.55 -10.84 3.02
N VAL A 37 -6.55 -10.37 3.77
CA VAL A 37 -7.94 -10.72 3.54
C VAL A 37 -8.42 -10.10 2.22
N LEU A 38 -9.07 -10.91 1.41
CA LEU A 38 -9.71 -10.48 0.17
C LEU A 38 -11.08 -9.88 0.46
N HIS A 39 -11.32 -8.71 -0.12
CA HIS A 39 -12.65 -8.12 -0.17
C HIS A 39 -13.58 -8.99 -1.05
N PRO A 40 -14.90 -9.02 -0.81
CA PRO A 40 -15.84 -9.76 -1.66
C PRO A 40 -15.94 -9.26 -3.11
N GLU A 41 -15.62 -7.99 -3.38
CA GLU A 41 -15.71 -7.41 -4.73
C GLU A 41 -14.81 -8.12 -5.77
N PRO A 42 -13.51 -8.36 -5.52
CA PRO A 42 -12.68 -9.19 -6.41
C PRO A 42 -13.27 -10.57 -6.70
N ILE A 43 -13.90 -11.20 -5.71
CA ILE A 43 -14.51 -12.52 -5.87
C ILE A 43 -15.73 -12.40 -6.79
N ARG A 44 -16.56 -11.36 -6.58
CA ARG A 44 -17.70 -11.05 -7.45
C ARG A 44 -17.29 -10.78 -8.89
N LEU A 45 -16.13 -10.16 -9.09
CA LEU A 45 -15.56 -9.89 -10.42
C LEU A 45 -14.96 -11.13 -11.10
N GLY A 46 -15.01 -12.31 -10.46
CA GLY A 46 -14.51 -13.55 -11.06
C GLY A 46 -12.99 -13.74 -10.91
N PHE A 47 -12.36 -13.10 -9.92
CA PHE A 47 -10.91 -13.24 -9.70
C PHE A 47 -10.47 -14.69 -9.48
N LEU A 48 -11.29 -15.50 -8.81
CA LEU A 48 -10.96 -16.91 -8.56
C LEU A 48 -10.98 -17.74 -9.84
N ASP A 49 -11.95 -17.49 -10.72
CA ASP A 49 -12.05 -18.17 -12.02
C ASP A 49 -10.85 -17.83 -12.90
N TYR A 50 -10.43 -16.56 -12.87
CA TYR A 50 -9.21 -16.12 -13.55
C TYR A 50 -7.96 -16.86 -13.06
N VAL A 51 -7.79 -17.03 -11.74
CA VAL A 51 -6.64 -17.78 -11.18
C VAL A 51 -6.65 -19.24 -11.63
N VAL A 52 -7.82 -19.88 -11.68
CA VAL A 52 -7.96 -21.26 -12.17
C VAL A 52 -7.60 -21.36 -13.65
N ALA A 53 -8.08 -20.42 -14.48
CA ALA A 53 -7.74 -20.37 -15.90
C ALA A 53 -6.24 -20.19 -16.12
N MET A 54 -5.59 -19.27 -15.38
CA MET A 54 -4.14 -19.05 -15.48
C MET A 54 -3.34 -20.29 -15.07
N ARG A 55 -3.79 -21.00 -14.04
CA ARG A 55 -3.14 -22.26 -13.62
C ARG A 55 -3.32 -23.36 -14.66
N ALA A 56 -4.49 -23.47 -15.29
CA ALA A 56 -4.75 -24.44 -16.35
C ALA A 56 -3.86 -24.20 -17.58
N LEU A 57 -3.50 -22.94 -17.85
CA LEU A 57 -2.55 -22.55 -18.90
C LEU A 57 -1.09 -22.83 -18.52
N GLY A 58 -0.80 -23.26 -17.29
CA GLY A 58 0.55 -23.57 -16.83
C GLY A 58 1.37 -22.33 -16.43
N TYR A 59 0.75 -21.17 -16.29
CA TYR A 59 1.46 -19.99 -15.78
C TYR A 59 1.70 -20.11 -14.28
N GLU A 60 2.94 -19.85 -13.87
CA GLU A 60 3.33 -19.81 -12.46
C GLU A 60 2.83 -18.54 -11.75
N MET A 61 2.72 -17.44 -12.50
CA MET A 61 2.24 -16.15 -12.00
C MET A 61 0.76 -15.94 -12.31
N VAL A 62 0.04 -15.33 -11.37
CA VAL A 62 -1.35 -14.90 -11.57
C VAL A 62 -1.45 -13.81 -12.64
N PHE A 63 -0.48 -12.89 -12.69
CA PHE A 63 -0.45 -11.80 -13.66
C PHE A 63 0.87 -11.84 -14.45
N PRO A 64 0.96 -12.66 -15.50
CA PRO A 64 2.18 -12.77 -16.31
C PRO A 64 2.55 -11.44 -16.96
N ASP A 65 1.56 -10.65 -17.37
CA ASP A 65 1.74 -9.36 -18.08
C ASP A 65 2.45 -8.29 -17.23
N LEU A 66 2.41 -8.42 -15.90
CA LEU A 66 3.08 -7.49 -14.98
C LEU A 66 4.59 -7.74 -14.88
N LYS A 67 5.11 -8.81 -15.49
CA LYS A 67 6.53 -9.12 -15.52
C LYS A 67 7.09 -8.75 -16.90
N SER A 68 7.96 -7.73 -16.95
CA SER A 68 8.72 -7.46 -18.17
C SER A 68 9.74 -8.59 -18.38
N PRO A 69 9.82 -9.18 -19.57
CA PRO A 69 10.88 -10.13 -19.92
C PRO A 69 12.25 -9.44 -20.09
N THR A 70 12.25 -8.15 -20.41
CA THR A 70 13.45 -7.40 -20.86
C THR A 70 14.04 -6.50 -19.77
N SER A 71 13.23 -6.06 -18.80
CA SER A 71 13.65 -5.11 -17.79
C SER A 71 13.50 -5.68 -16.37
N SER A 72 14.52 -5.47 -15.55
CA SER A 72 14.46 -5.70 -14.10
C SER A 72 13.50 -4.71 -13.40
N SER A 73 13.07 -3.64 -14.08
CA SER A 73 12.09 -2.70 -13.54
C SER A 73 10.70 -3.38 -13.45
N PRO A 74 10.05 -3.39 -12.28
CA PRO A 74 8.72 -3.95 -12.14
C PRO A 74 7.71 -3.13 -12.96
N LEU A 75 7.09 -3.72 -13.99
CA LEU A 75 6.00 -3.05 -14.73
C LEU A 75 4.82 -2.71 -13.81
N GLY A 76 4.64 -3.49 -12.74
CA GLY A 76 3.63 -3.20 -11.72
C GLY A 76 3.75 -1.81 -11.11
N ASP A 77 4.96 -1.27 -10.88
CA ASP A 77 5.12 0.07 -10.31
C ASP A 77 4.67 1.14 -11.30
N ARG A 78 5.01 0.97 -12.59
CA ARG A 78 4.59 1.90 -13.65
C ARG A 78 3.07 1.88 -13.87
N LEU A 79 2.49 0.69 -13.93
CA LEU A 79 1.04 0.53 -14.06
C LEU A 79 0.32 1.13 -12.85
N TYR A 80 0.89 1.03 -11.65
CA TYR A 80 0.33 1.68 -10.47
C TYR A 80 0.35 3.20 -10.59
N ASP A 81 1.48 3.78 -11.01
CA ASP A 81 1.61 5.24 -11.21
C ASP A 81 0.60 5.76 -12.25
N GLU A 82 0.40 5.03 -13.34
CA GLU A 82 -0.58 5.36 -14.39
C GLU A 82 -2.03 5.21 -13.89
N LEU A 83 -2.34 4.11 -13.19
CA LEU A 83 -3.68 3.85 -12.68
C LEU A 83 -4.08 4.82 -11.56
N ILE A 84 -3.13 5.31 -10.76
CA ILE A 84 -3.42 6.30 -9.70
C ILE A 84 -4.05 7.57 -10.29
N ALA A 85 -3.57 8.04 -11.44
CA ALA A 85 -4.11 9.24 -12.06
C ALA A 85 -5.60 9.08 -12.38
N GLY A 86 -5.98 7.95 -12.97
CA GLY A 86 -7.38 7.60 -13.22
C GLY A 86 -8.18 7.36 -11.93
N LEU A 87 -7.56 6.76 -10.91
CA LEU A 87 -8.18 6.52 -9.61
C LEU A 87 -8.52 7.85 -8.90
N HIS A 88 -7.62 8.84 -8.96
CA HIS A 88 -7.85 10.17 -8.39
C HIS A 88 -8.97 10.92 -9.13
N GLN A 89 -9.12 10.71 -10.43
CA GLN A 89 -10.24 11.25 -11.19
C GLN A 89 -11.57 10.59 -10.80
N ALA A 90 -11.59 9.27 -10.60
CA ALA A 90 -12.81 8.54 -10.25
C ALA A 90 -13.21 8.69 -8.78
N ILE A 91 -12.23 8.85 -7.88
CA ILE A 91 -12.44 8.93 -6.43
C ILE A 91 -11.54 10.05 -5.88
N PRO A 92 -11.99 11.33 -5.94
CA PRO A 92 -11.20 12.47 -5.47
C PRO A 92 -10.89 12.37 -3.95
N ASP A 93 -11.76 11.75 -3.16
CA ASP A 93 -11.62 11.62 -1.71
C ASP A 93 -10.62 10.53 -1.27
N ALA A 94 -10.04 9.78 -2.22
CA ALA A 94 -9.16 8.66 -1.91
C ALA A 94 -7.82 9.12 -1.30
N GLU A 95 -7.36 10.31 -1.63
CA GLU A 95 -6.07 10.84 -1.16
C GLU A 95 -6.10 11.18 0.33
N GLU A 96 -7.22 11.70 0.83
CA GLU A 96 -7.40 12.02 2.25
C GLU A 96 -7.37 10.77 3.14
N ARG A 97 -7.92 9.65 2.62
CA ARG A 97 -7.96 8.35 3.33
C ARG A 97 -6.59 7.66 3.41
N LYS A 98 -5.65 7.98 2.52
CA LYS A 98 -4.27 7.43 2.55
C LYS A 98 -3.46 7.96 3.74
N LYS A 99 -3.95 8.95 4.48
CA LYS A 99 -3.27 9.56 5.63
C LYS A 99 -3.40 8.72 6.91
N VAL A 100 -3.07 7.43 6.84
CA VAL A 100 -2.93 6.57 8.03
C VAL A 100 -1.58 5.88 7.96
N GLY A 101 -0.55 6.61 8.36
CA GLY A 101 0.83 6.13 8.39
C GLY A 101 1.84 7.19 8.01
N THR A 102 1.86 8.32 8.74
CA THR A 102 2.89 9.34 8.56
C THR A 102 4.27 8.74 8.79
N THR A 103 4.97 8.62 7.67
CA THR A 103 6.33 8.15 7.45
C THR A 103 7.37 9.09 8.08
N SER A 104 8.59 8.56 8.26
CA SER A 104 9.80 9.28 8.68
C SER A 104 10.14 10.54 7.85
N TRP A 105 9.54 10.69 6.66
CA TRP A 105 9.64 11.88 5.82
C TRP A 105 9.09 13.14 6.49
N GLY A 106 7.98 13.03 7.25
CA GLY A 106 7.41 14.16 8.00
C GLY A 106 8.34 14.66 9.12
N ILE A 107 8.99 13.74 9.84
CA ILE A 107 9.94 14.08 10.92
C ILE A 107 11.19 14.75 10.37
N ARG A 108 11.68 14.31 9.20
CA ARG A 108 12.87 14.89 8.55
C ARG A 108 12.58 16.29 7.98
N ALA A 109 11.38 16.51 7.42
CA ALA A 109 10.92 17.83 7.01
C ALA A 109 10.78 18.79 8.20
N LEU A 110 10.17 18.33 9.31
CA LEU A 110 10.02 19.12 10.54
C LEU A 110 11.37 19.46 11.20
N ARG A 111 12.34 18.54 11.19
CA ARG A 111 13.72 18.81 11.66
C ARG A 111 14.45 19.84 10.81
N ARG A 112 14.20 19.86 9.49
CA ARG A 112 14.85 20.81 8.57
C ARG A 112 14.30 22.23 8.77
N ALA A 113 12.99 22.37 9.00
CA ALA A 113 12.35 23.64 9.34
C ALA A 113 12.81 24.20 10.71
N ARG A 114 13.08 23.33 11.70
CA ARG A 114 13.56 23.77 13.03
C ARG A 114 15.00 24.29 13.04
N LYS A 115 15.84 23.87 12.07
CA LYS A 115 17.23 24.35 11.96
C LYS A 115 17.33 25.74 11.32
N SER A 116 16.40 26.13 10.43
CA SER A 116 16.39 27.46 9.81
C SER A 116 15.92 28.57 10.75
N THR A 117 15.15 28.24 11.79
CA THR A 117 14.75 29.21 12.83
C THR A 117 15.84 29.47 13.87
N ALA A 118 16.84 28.60 13.99
CA ALA A 118 17.93 28.74 14.97
C ALA A 118 19.09 29.65 14.49
N THR A 119 19.15 30.01 13.21
CA THR A 119 20.19 30.89 12.65
C THR A 119 19.79 32.36 12.55
N ARG A 120 18.59 32.76 12.98
CA ARG A 120 18.12 34.16 12.90
C ARG A 120 18.25 34.96 14.21
N SER A 121 18.94 34.44 15.21
CA SER A 121 19.26 35.15 16.47
C SER A 121 20.77 35.19 16.73
N ARG A 122 21.54 35.75 15.79
CA ARG A 122 22.83 36.38 16.10
C ARG A 122 22.72 37.83 15.68
N SER A 123 22.22 38.64 16.61
CA SER A 123 22.37 40.09 16.63
C SER A 123 23.85 40.45 16.45
N PRO A 124 24.23 41.29 15.47
CA PRO A 124 25.48 42.00 15.54
C PRO A 124 25.31 43.10 16.58
N THR A 125 25.93 42.89 17.73
CA THR A 125 26.18 43.90 18.76
C THR A 125 26.92 45.10 18.18
N CYS A 126 26.43 46.29 18.52
CA CYS A 126 27.15 47.55 18.77
C CYS A 126 28.41 47.84 17.95
N CYS A 127 28.31 48.81 17.03
CA CYS A 127 29.39 49.76 16.76
C CYS A 127 28.83 51.20 16.73
N ARG A 128 29.15 51.89 17.84
CA ARG A 128 29.22 53.33 18.14
C ARG A 128 29.48 54.27 16.96
N ALA A 129 28.77 55.41 16.94
CA ALA A 129 29.23 56.66 16.31
C ALA A 129 28.65 57.87 17.06
N SER A 130 29.56 58.65 17.66
CA SER A 130 29.57 60.10 17.96
C SER A 130 30.35 60.38 19.24
#